data_AF-A0A9Q0LNB1-F1
#
_entry.id   AF-A0A9Q0LNB1-F1
#
_cell.length_a   1.000
_cell.length_b   1.000
_cell.length_c   1.000
_cell.angle_alpha   90.00
_cell.angle_beta   90.00
_cell.angle_gamma   90.00
#
_symmetry.space_group_name_H-M   'P 1'
#
loop_
_entity.id
_entity.type
_entity.pdbx_description
1 polymer ?
#
loop_
_entity_poly.entity_id
_entity_poly.type
_entity_poly.pdbx_seq_one_letter_code
_entity_poly.pdbx_strand_id
1 'polypeptide(L)'
;MYRKKVFELSNTSLLKSILCNKVFILLIALLIGFLLILFLSVRSIPNDQKTGENTNSIIGKLQSDLNEKNKELIEMSKKMIQFENQLNSLQKKLKRYRDSQSNKTPSIDDPFSDFYDLNLYHYQNPYFYHTEEDTRFIKYERYEDRPKISKTIVSDNEILYHLDFESFYLDTPNFLDQESYDMFCDERDKPSMAPGDCEKFVSSMTTPYFTTGNETFVKNFSFDKLPECLETTTMNSFQKPTSQNVKHFEKLALITPARSNYFQHWIDHALSPLMQARPFIKDKGYTILALRPADKNVDAFWNLVKKDFNVEIEFYQKNVRYDVDEFLMACSATIWNPQLIYESKIFLLKNILETDSDHQIRDYIPENVIYLPRVNNSNKREVLNSKEIENYLQMRFGDKFKIFYHQDFFDLKNLVDFFGSAKIIIGGHGGALYNLIFTLSHPIIIEFQTQIEIGSRPIFWWISHSTGSPYWRIYGEPIGINMNVPLYKLEQVLNQALNEDVHLLFNF
;
A
#
# COMPACT_ATOMS: atom_id res chain seq x y z
N MET A 1 21.51 25.59 -13.91
CA MET A 1 20.62 26.30 -14.86
C MET A 1 20.04 25.37 -15.94
N TYR A 2 20.83 24.54 -16.63
CA TYR A 2 20.32 23.59 -17.66
C TYR A 2 19.41 22.48 -17.09
N ARG A 3 19.72 21.94 -15.90
CA ARG A 3 18.86 20.96 -15.20
C ARG A 3 17.49 21.52 -14.78
N LYS A 4 17.43 22.80 -14.39
CA LYS A 4 16.18 23.48 -14.01
C LYS A 4 15.23 23.69 -15.20
N LYS A 5 15.80 23.97 -16.39
CA LYS A 5 15.02 24.14 -17.64
C LYS A 5 14.51 22.81 -18.23
N VAL A 6 15.20 21.71 -17.97
CA VAL A 6 14.72 20.35 -18.32
C VAL A 6 13.61 19.91 -17.37
N PHE A 7 13.73 20.23 -16.08
CA PHE A 7 12.73 19.95 -15.04
C PHE A 7 11.41 20.73 -15.24
N GLU A 8 11.48 21.98 -15.74
CA GLU A 8 10.27 22.77 -16.09
C GLU A 8 9.57 22.26 -17.37
N LEU A 9 10.28 21.58 -18.28
CA LEU A 9 9.73 21.04 -19.52
C LEU A 9 9.14 19.63 -19.37
N SER A 10 9.62 18.84 -18.41
CA SER A 10 9.13 17.48 -18.15
C SER A 10 7.85 17.43 -17.31
N ASN A 11 7.44 18.55 -16.71
CA ASN A 11 6.35 18.61 -15.72
C ASN A 11 5.00 19.07 -16.29
N THR A 12 4.76 18.92 -17.59
CA THR A 12 3.47 19.28 -18.21
C THR A 12 2.80 18.03 -18.77
N SER A 13 1.46 18.05 -18.79
CA SER A 13 0.48 17.09 -19.32
C SER A 13 0.64 16.71 -20.81
N LEU A 14 1.85 16.88 -21.34
CA LEU A 14 2.22 16.97 -22.73
C LEU A 14 2.22 15.61 -23.42
N LEU A 15 2.72 14.54 -22.77
CA LEU A 15 2.68 13.19 -23.34
C LEU A 15 1.27 12.57 -23.35
N LYS A 16 0.48 12.78 -22.29
CA LYS A 16 -0.94 12.37 -22.24
C LYS A 16 -1.79 13.12 -23.28
N SER A 17 -1.50 14.39 -23.52
CA SER A 17 -2.09 15.18 -24.61
C SER A 17 -1.77 14.60 -26.00
N ILE A 18 -0.57 14.05 -26.22
CA ILE A 18 -0.11 13.58 -27.54
C ILE A 18 -0.85 12.31 -28.02
N LEU A 19 -1.06 11.30 -27.17
CA LEU A 19 -1.80 10.09 -27.55
C LEU A 19 -3.31 10.34 -27.66
N CYS A 20 -3.88 11.12 -26.75
CA CYS A 20 -5.29 11.48 -26.78
C CYS A 20 -5.63 12.30 -28.04
N ASN A 21 -4.73 13.20 -28.46
CA ASN A 21 -4.95 14.03 -29.65
C ASN A 21 -4.94 13.25 -30.97
N LYS A 22 -4.14 12.17 -31.12
CA LYS A 22 -4.14 11.39 -32.37
C LYS A 22 -5.46 10.64 -32.58
N VAL A 23 -6.00 10.04 -31.51
CA VAL A 23 -7.31 9.37 -31.55
C VAL A 23 -8.45 10.38 -31.71
N PHE A 24 -8.37 11.52 -31.02
CA PHE A 24 -9.35 12.60 -31.13
C PHE A 24 -9.41 13.22 -32.54
N ILE A 25 -8.26 13.40 -33.20
CA ILE A 25 -8.21 13.89 -34.59
C ILE A 25 -8.82 12.89 -35.57
N LEU A 26 -8.58 11.59 -35.36
CA LEU A 26 -9.20 10.54 -36.18
C LEU A 26 -10.73 10.54 -36.03
N LEU A 27 -11.22 10.69 -34.79
CA LEU A 27 -12.65 10.79 -34.48
C LEU A 27 -13.30 12.03 -35.08
N ILE A 28 -12.63 13.19 -35.02
CA ILE A 28 -13.13 14.42 -35.66
C ILE A 28 -13.15 14.28 -37.19
N ALA A 29 -12.12 13.70 -37.80
CA ALA A 29 -12.09 13.48 -39.25
C ALA A 29 -13.22 12.55 -39.71
N LEU A 30 -13.50 11.48 -38.94
CA LEU A 30 -14.63 10.59 -39.19
C LEU A 30 -15.98 11.30 -39.02
N LEU A 31 -16.13 12.14 -37.99
CA LEU A 31 -17.34 12.91 -37.75
C LEU A 31 -17.61 13.93 -38.88
N ILE A 32 -16.58 14.63 -39.34
CA ILE A 32 -16.67 15.57 -40.47
C ILE A 32 -17.03 14.82 -41.75
N GLY A 33 -16.41 13.66 -42.01
CA GLY A 33 -16.77 12.81 -43.15
C GLY A 33 -18.23 12.36 -43.12
N PHE A 34 -18.73 11.97 -41.94
CA PHE A 34 -20.13 11.58 -41.75
C PHE A 34 -21.11 12.74 -41.97
N LEU A 35 -20.79 13.94 -41.45
CA LEU A 35 -21.61 15.13 -41.65
C LEU A 35 -21.64 15.58 -43.12
N LEU A 36 -20.52 15.46 -43.85
CA LEU A 36 -20.48 15.73 -45.29
C LEU A 36 -21.35 14.74 -46.08
N ILE A 37 -21.35 13.46 -45.71
CA ILE A 37 -22.22 12.45 -46.34
C ILE A 37 -23.70 12.79 -46.09
N LEU A 38 -24.07 13.14 -44.85
CA LEU A 38 -25.43 13.58 -44.52
C LEU A 38 -25.83 14.82 -45.33
N PHE A 39 -24.94 15.80 -45.45
CA PHE A 39 -25.22 17.03 -46.19
C PHE A 39 -25.40 16.79 -47.70
N LEU A 40 -24.60 15.91 -48.29
CA LEU A 40 -24.77 15.48 -49.69
C LEU A 40 -26.06 14.68 -49.89
N SER A 41 -26.49 13.92 -48.88
CA SER A 41 -27.75 13.14 -48.90
C SER A 41 -29.00 14.01 -48.77
N VAL A 42 -28.90 15.19 -48.14
CA VAL A 42 -30.03 16.14 -48.05
C VAL A 42 -30.25 16.89 -49.36
N ARG A 43 -29.22 17.02 -50.21
CA ARG A 43 -29.32 17.66 -51.54
C ARG A 43 -30.09 16.85 -52.58
N SER A 44 -30.37 15.57 -52.34
CA SER A 44 -31.12 14.71 -53.26
C SER A 44 -32.62 14.67 -53.01
N ILE A 45 -33.14 15.48 -52.07
CA ILE A 45 -34.59 15.58 -51.81
C ILE A 45 -35.24 16.44 -52.92
N PRO A 46 -36.24 15.93 -53.66
CA PRO A 46 -36.92 16.69 -54.70
C PRO A 46 -37.60 17.93 -54.12
N ASN A 47 -37.39 19.07 -54.77
CA ASN A 47 -37.99 20.36 -54.41
C ASN A 47 -39.51 20.32 -54.59
N ASP A 48 -40.25 19.98 -53.53
CA ASP A 48 -41.67 20.33 -53.45
C ASP A 48 -41.80 21.80 -53.01
N GLN A 49 -42.24 22.61 -53.96
CA GLN A 49 -42.37 24.06 -53.85
C GLN A 49 -43.48 24.43 -52.86
N LYS A 50 -43.13 24.94 -51.67
CA LYS A 50 -43.92 26.00 -50.99
C LYS A 50 -43.32 26.74 -49.78
N THR A 51 -42.03 26.58 -49.46
CA THR A 51 -41.38 27.39 -48.40
C THR A 51 -39.98 27.85 -48.83
N GLY A 52 -39.92 28.71 -49.85
CA GLY A 52 -38.69 29.02 -50.60
C GLY A 52 -37.76 30.11 -50.05
N GLU A 53 -38.17 30.91 -49.05
CA GLU A 53 -37.38 32.09 -48.67
C GLU A 53 -36.48 31.93 -47.44
N ASN A 54 -36.66 30.90 -46.59
CA ASN A 54 -35.86 30.76 -45.37
C ASN A 54 -34.67 29.79 -45.51
N THR A 55 -34.74 28.85 -46.45
CA THR A 55 -33.75 27.76 -46.57
C THR A 55 -32.40 28.24 -47.09
N ASN A 56 -32.39 29.18 -48.04
CA ASN A 56 -31.15 29.72 -48.60
C ASN A 56 -30.35 30.56 -47.59
N SER A 57 -31.03 31.28 -46.69
CA SER A 57 -30.39 32.04 -45.60
C SER A 57 -29.71 31.11 -44.60
N ILE A 58 -30.38 30.03 -44.21
CA ILE A 58 -29.85 29.04 -43.27
C ILE A 58 -28.65 28.29 -43.88
N ILE A 59 -28.73 27.91 -45.16
CA ILE A 59 -27.61 27.27 -45.88
C ILE A 59 -26.39 28.21 -45.95
N GLY A 60 -26.61 29.49 -46.26
CA GLY A 60 -25.53 30.48 -46.30
C GLY A 60 -24.82 30.65 -44.96
N LYS A 61 -25.60 30.69 -43.86
CA LYS A 61 -25.03 30.78 -42.50
C LYS A 61 -24.24 29.53 -42.12
N LEU A 62 -24.78 28.34 -42.37
CA LEU A 62 -24.09 27.08 -42.10
C LEU A 62 -22.79 26.94 -42.91
N GLN A 63 -22.78 27.39 -44.17
CA GLN A 63 -21.56 27.39 -44.99
C GLN A 63 -20.51 28.37 -44.45
N SER A 64 -20.92 29.54 -43.96
CA SER A 64 -20.02 30.50 -43.32
C SER A 64 -19.39 29.91 -42.06
N ASP A 65 -20.21 29.36 -41.16
CA ASP A 65 -19.75 28.78 -39.89
C ASP A 65 -18.82 27.57 -40.12
N LEU A 66 -19.13 26.73 -41.12
CA LEU A 66 -18.28 25.60 -41.51
C LEU A 66 -16.92 26.07 -42.06
N ASN A 67 -16.90 27.13 -42.87
CA ASN A 67 -15.67 27.68 -43.41
C ASN A 67 -14.78 28.30 -42.33
N GLU A 68 -15.38 28.95 -41.32
CA GLU A 68 -14.65 29.48 -40.16
C GLU A 68 -14.03 28.34 -39.33
N LYS A 69 -14.82 27.30 -39.03
CA LYS A 69 -14.32 26.13 -38.29
C LYS A 69 -13.21 25.38 -39.05
N ASN A 70 -13.31 25.28 -40.38
CA ASN A 70 -12.24 24.70 -41.19
C ASN A 70 -10.94 25.52 -41.13
N LYS A 71 -11.01 26.86 -41.07
CA LYS A 71 -9.82 27.70 -40.90
C LYS A 71 -9.16 27.49 -39.53
N GLU A 72 -9.95 27.41 -38.47
CA GLU A 72 -9.44 27.09 -37.12
C GLU A 72 -8.72 25.72 -37.10
N LEU A 73 -9.31 24.71 -37.74
CA LEU A 73 -8.76 23.36 -37.79
C LEU A 73 -7.44 23.29 -38.55
N ILE A 74 -7.33 24.01 -39.68
CA ILE A 74 -6.09 24.12 -40.46
C ILE A 74 -4.99 24.80 -39.62
N GLU A 75 -5.34 25.85 -38.87
CA GLU A 75 -4.37 26.56 -38.03
C GLU A 75 -3.88 25.70 -36.85
N MET A 76 -4.78 24.91 -36.23
CA MET A 76 -4.39 23.92 -35.22
C MET A 76 -3.45 22.85 -35.80
N SER A 77 -3.73 22.35 -37.02
CA SER A 77 -2.88 21.37 -37.70
C SER A 77 -1.46 21.91 -37.94
N LYS A 78 -1.32 23.17 -38.38
CA LYS A 78 -0.01 23.81 -38.54
C LYS A 78 0.77 23.90 -37.23
N LYS A 79 0.11 24.27 -36.13
CA LYS A 79 0.74 24.33 -34.80
C LYS A 79 1.19 22.96 -34.32
N MET A 80 0.43 21.90 -34.61
CA MET A 80 0.82 20.52 -34.29
C MET A 80 2.04 20.07 -35.07
N ILE A 81 2.11 20.34 -36.38
CA ILE A 81 3.29 20.02 -37.20
C ILE A 81 4.53 20.76 -36.66
N GLN A 82 4.38 22.03 -36.28
CA GLN A 82 5.47 22.80 -35.66
C GLN A 82 5.94 22.17 -34.36
N PHE A 83 5.00 21.68 -33.53
CA PHE A 83 5.31 21.02 -32.27
C PHE A 83 6.01 19.66 -32.46
N GLU A 84 5.57 18.85 -33.42
CA GLU A 84 6.21 17.56 -33.75
C GLU A 84 7.66 17.77 -34.21
N ASN A 85 7.93 18.82 -35.00
CA ASN A 85 9.29 19.19 -35.39
C ASN A 85 10.17 19.58 -34.19
N GLN A 86 9.60 20.28 -33.19
CA GLN A 86 10.31 20.60 -31.95
C GLN A 86 10.63 19.35 -31.13
N LEU A 87 9.69 18.40 -31.04
CA LEU A 87 9.87 17.13 -30.33
C LEU A 87 10.98 16.29 -30.97
N ASN A 88 10.97 16.14 -32.30
CA ASN A 88 12.00 15.43 -33.04
C ASN A 88 13.40 16.05 -32.85
N SER A 89 13.47 17.38 -32.74
CA SER A 89 14.71 18.10 -32.43
C SER A 89 15.24 17.77 -31.02
N LEU A 90 14.35 17.71 -30.03
CA LEU A 90 14.69 17.34 -28.65
C LEU A 90 15.18 15.89 -28.54
N GLN A 91 14.50 14.95 -29.19
CA GLN A 91 14.91 13.55 -29.20
C GLN A 91 16.31 13.36 -29.80
N LYS A 92 16.62 14.09 -30.90
CA LYS A 92 17.98 14.10 -31.48
C LYS A 92 19.03 14.64 -30.50
N LYS A 93 18.71 15.67 -29.72
CA LYS A 93 19.62 16.21 -28.68
C LYS A 93 19.84 15.21 -27.55
N LEU A 94 18.79 14.53 -27.11
CA LEU A 94 18.86 13.55 -26.03
C LEU A 94 19.72 12.34 -26.43
N LYS A 95 19.58 11.88 -27.67
CA LYS A 95 20.42 10.81 -28.23
C LYS A 95 21.91 11.19 -28.21
N ARG A 96 22.26 12.37 -28.72
CA ARG A 96 23.66 12.87 -28.69
C ARG A 96 24.23 12.95 -27.27
N TYR A 97 23.40 13.32 -26.29
CA TYR A 97 23.83 13.36 -24.90
C TYR A 97 24.14 11.94 -24.37
N ARG A 98 23.28 10.96 -24.63
CA ARG A 98 23.52 9.55 -24.25
C ARG A 98 24.80 9.01 -24.88
N ASP A 99 24.98 9.23 -26.18
CA ASP A 99 26.17 8.80 -26.92
C ASP A 99 27.47 9.44 -26.37
N SER A 100 27.37 10.61 -25.71
CA SER A 100 28.52 11.26 -25.06
C SER A 100 28.89 10.72 -23.68
N GLN A 101 27.97 10.02 -23.00
CA GLN A 101 28.21 9.46 -21.66
C GLN A 101 28.75 8.03 -21.72
N SER A 102 28.47 7.28 -22.80
CA SER A 102 28.92 5.89 -22.96
C SER A 102 30.43 5.71 -23.18
N ASN A 103 31.20 6.80 -23.32
CA ASN A 103 32.65 6.76 -23.55
C ASN A 103 33.48 7.09 -22.30
N LYS A 104 32.90 7.04 -21.09
CA LYS A 104 33.63 7.23 -19.83
C LYS A 104 33.69 5.93 -19.03
N THR A 105 34.78 5.19 -19.20
CA THR A 105 35.13 4.04 -18.33
C THR A 105 35.62 4.57 -16.98
N PRO A 106 35.14 4.06 -15.83
CA PRO A 106 35.74 4.38 -14.53
C PRO A 106 36.98 3.53 -14.30
N SER A 107 38.06 4.14 -13.80
CA SER A 107 39.26 3.41 -13.31
C SER A 107 38.98 2.82 -11.93
N ILE A 108 39.32 1.55 -11.75
CA ILE A 108 39.22 0.79 -10.49
C ILE A 108 40.63 0.70 -9.91
N ASP A 109 40.83 1.27 -8.72
CA ASP A 109 41.92 0.97 -7.80
C ASP A 109 41.39 1.20 -6.36
N ASP A 110 40.99 0.13 -5.65
CA ASP A 110 40.83 0.14 -4.19
C ASP A 110 41.31 -1.20 -3.60
N PRO A 111 42.38 -1.21 -2.78
CA PRO A 111 43.03 -2.42 -2.32
C PRO A 111 42.59 -2.85 -0.91
N PHE A 112 41.33 -3.26 -0.70
CA PHE A 112 40.89 -3.91 0.55
C PHE A 112 39.78 -4.96 0.34
N SER A 113 39.95 -5.88 -0.62
CA SER A 113 38.95 -6.90 -0.97
C SER A 113 38.99 -8.20 -0.14
N ASP A 114 39.94 -8.36 0.76
CA ASP A 114 40.14 -9.67 1.41
C ASP A 114 39.66 -9.58 2.85
N PHE A 115 38.39 -9.94 3.13
CA PHE A 115 37.97 -10.73 4.30
C PHE A 115 36.43 -10.88 4.38
N TYR A 116 35.99 -12.14 4.25
CA TYR A 116 34.71 -12.78 4.61
C TYR A 116 33.58 -12.94 3.58
N ASP A 117 33.70 -14.09 2.88
CA ASP A 117 32.68 -14.93 2.28
C ASP A 117 31.42 -15.10 3.15
N LEU A 118 30.32 -14.47 2.71
CA LEU A 118 28.99 -15.08 2.79
C LEU A 118 28.76 -15.75 1.44
N ASN A 119 28.73 -17.09 1.41
CA ASN A 119 28.41 -17.86 0.21
C ASN A 119 27.04 -17.43 -0.36
N LEU A 120 27.08 -16.50 -1.31
CA LEU A 120 25.98 -16.07 -2.15
C LEU A 120 25.82 -17.12 -3.26
N TYR A 121 24.72 -17.88 -3.20
CA TYR A 121 24.22 -18.57 -4.37
C TYR A 121 23.85 -17.52 -5.42
N HIS A 122 24.69 -17.36 -6.44
CA HIS A 122 24.40 -16.57 -7.62
C HIS A 122 23.21 -17.16 -8.38
N TYR A 123 22.04 -16.56 -8.26
CA TYR A 123 21.05 -16.59 -9.34
C TYR A 123 21.39 -15.48 -10.32
N GLN A 124 21.74 -15.85 -11.54
CA GLN A 124 21.91 -14.90 -12.64
C GLN A 124 20.54 -14.28 -12.98
N ASN A 125 20.43 -12.96 -12.88
CA ASN A 125 19.26 -12.20 -13.32
C ASN A 125 19.67 -11.31 -14.52
N PRO A 126 18.85 -11.19 -15.59
CA PRO A 126 19.17 -10.36 -16.73
C PRO A 126 18.86 -8.88 -16.44
N TYR A 127 19.67 -8.01 -17.03
CA TYR A 127 19.55 -6.54 -16.95
C TYR A 127 18.15 -6.02 -17.30
N PHE A 128 17.61 -5.11 -16.50
CA PHE A 128 16.47 -4.26 -16.88
C PHE A 128 16.70 -2.79 -16.51
N TYR A 129 16.23 -1.91 -17.39
CA TYR A 129 16.39 -0.46 -17.36
C TYR A 129 15.22 0.20 -16.61
N HIS A 130 15.50 1.20 -15.77
CA HIS A 130 14.50 2.13 -15.24
C HIS A 130 13.98 3.07 -16.34
N THR A 131 12.66 3.21 -16.45
CA THR A 131 12.00 4.32 -17.16
C THR A 131 11.05 5.03 -16.20
N GLU A 132 11.18 6.36 -16.10
CA GLU A 132 10.50 7.26 -15.16
C GLU A 132 8.98 7.49 -15.45
N GLU A 133 8.22 6.46 -15.86
CA GLU A 133 6.79 6.60 -16.17
C GLU A 133 5.88 6.04 -15.06
N ASP A 134 5.01 6.92 -14.53
CA ASP A 134 3.92 6.74 -13.55
C ASP A 134 4.31 6.53 -12.07
N THR A 135 4.58 7.64 -11.36
CA THR A 135 4.81 7.71 -9.91
C THR A 135 3.58 7.40 -9.04
N ARG A 136 2.49 6.87 -9.61
CA ARG A 136 1.28 6.46 -8.86
C ARG A 136 1.27 4.97 -8.53
N PHE A 137 2.29 4.26 -8.96
CA PHE A 137 2.57 2.91 -8.50
C PHE A 137 3.93 2.94 -7.84
N ILE A 138 3.97 2.59 -6.56
CA ILE A 138 5.19 2.00 -6.03
C ILE A 138 5.32 0.67 -6.78
N LYS A 139 6.13 0.68 -7.84
CA LYS A 139 6.63 -0.55 -8.41
C LYS A 139 7.54 -1.12 -7.33
N TYR A 140 6.98 -1.99 -6.49
CA TYR A 140 7.75 -2.87 -5.63
C TYR A 140 8.48 -3.84 -6.58
N GLU A 141 9.52 -3.35 -7.27
CA GLU A 141 10.61 -4.20 -7.70
C GLU A 141 11.01 -4.96 -6.44
N ARG A 142 11.04 -6.29 -6.50
CA ARG A 142 11.38 -7.16 -5.37
C ARG A 142 12.49 -6.46 -4.59
N TYR A 143 12.19 -5.99 -3.38
CA TYR A 143 13.18 -5.38 -2.50
C TYR A 143 14.17 -6.51 -2.14
N GLU A 144 15.12 -6.78 -3.04
CA GLU A 144 16.24 -7.68 -2.78
C GLU A 144 17.23 -7.04 -1.80
N ASP A 145 17.08 -5.73 -1.57
CA ASP A 145 17.79 -4.98 -0.56
C ASP A 145 17.25 -5.35 0.83
N ARG A 146 17.89 -6.36 1.41
CA ARG A 146 17.87 -6.59 2.85
C ARG A 146 18.19 -5.27 3.56
N PRO A 147 17.62 -5.01 4.75
CA PRO A 147 18.01 -3.83 5.52
C PRO A 147 19.53 -3.80 5.67
N LYS A 148 20.12 -2.60 5.58
CA LYS A 148 21.55 -2.45 5.88
C LYS A 148 21.73 -2.65 7.37
N ILE A 149 22.51 -3.64 7.74
CA ILE A 149 22.75 -3.98 9.14
C ILE A 149 24.09 -3.38 9.55
N SER A 150 24.06 -2.48 10.54
CA SER A 150 25.26 -2.03 11.24
C SER A 150 25.22 -2.49 12.70
N LYS A 151 26.37 -2.48 13.37
CA LYS A 151 26.54 -3.02 14.71
C LYS A 151 27.25 -2.01 15.60
N THR A 152 26.71 -1.82 16.80
CA THR A 152 27.30 -1.03 17.89
C THR A 152 27.54 -1.96 19.09
N ILE A 153 28.77 -1.97 19.62
CA ILE A 153 29.08 -2.65 20.88
C ILE A 153 28.76 -1.67 22.01
N VAL A 154 27.72 -1.96 22.79
CA VAL A 154 27.28 -1.09 23.90
C VAL A 154 28.06 -1.41 25.17
N SER A 155 28.33 -2.70 25.42
CA SER A 155 29.19 -3.20 26.50
C SER A 155 29.75 -4.58 26.15
N ASP A 156 30.58 -5.17 27.03
CA ASP A 156 31.11 -6.54 26.84
C ASP A 156 30.02 -7.60 26.69
N ASN A 157 28.83 -7.33 27.24
CA ASN A 157 27.68 -8.23 27.24
C ASN A 157 26.52 -7.73 26.37
N GLU A 158 26.61 -6.58 25.72
CA GLU A 158 25.50 -5.98 24.97
C GLU A 158 25.94 -5.51 23.59
N ILE A 159 25.23 -5.98 22.57
CA ILE A 159 25.41 -5.60 21.18
C ILE A 159 24.09 -5.09 20.64
N LEU A 160 24.12 -3.93 20.02
CA LEU A 160 22.98 -3.34 19.32
C LEU A 160 23.22 -3.45 17.81
N TYR A 161 22.30 -4.09 17.10
CA TYR A 161 22.27 -4.05 15.64
C TYR A 161 21.27 -2.99 15.20
N HIS A 162 21.70 -2.10 14.32
CA HIS A 162 20.84 -1.12 13.67
C HIS A 162 20.50 -1.65 12.28
N LEU A 163 19.22 -1.64 11.95
CA LEU A 163 18.68 -2.07 10.67
C LEU A 163 18.14 -0.85 9.94
N ASP A 164 18.84 -0.40 8.91
CA ASP A 164 18.40 0.70 8.07
C ASP A 164 17.62 0.14 6.88
N PHE A 165 16.32 0.36 6.91
CA PHE A 165 15.39 0.11 5.81
C PHE A 165 15.40 1.29 4.84
N GLU A 166 14.99 1.03 3.59
CA GLU A 166 14.82 2.11 2.64
C GLU A 166 13.71 3.07 3.07
N SER A 167 13.93 4.36 2.79
CA SER A 167 12.89 5.36 2.93
C SER A 167 11.75 5.09 1.96
N PHE A 168 10.53 5.25 2.46
CA PHE A 168 9.32 5.13 1.65
C PHE A 168 8.45 6.37 1.83
N TYR A 169 7.53 6.54 0.88
CA TYR A 169 6.52 7.59 0.89
C TYR A 169 5.16 6.90 0.98
N LEU A 170 4.31 7.34 1.91
CA LEU A 170 2.92 6.88 1.92
C LEU A 170 2.07 7.92 1.20
N ASP A 171 1.37 7.53 0.16
CA ASP A 171 0.37 8.39 -0.48
C ASP A 171 -0.81 8.60 0.46
N THR A 172 -1.32 9.82 0.53
CA THR A 172 -2.55 10.12 1.30
C THR A 172 -3.68 9.19 0.90
N PRO A 173 -4.57 8.81 1.83
CA PRO A 173 -5.83 8.17 1.47
C PRO A 173 -6.54 8.93 0.36
N ASN A 174 -7.32 8.21 -0.45
CA ASN A 174 -8.27 8.86 -1.34
C ASN A 174 -9.47 9.36 -0.52
N PHE A 175 -9.87 10.59 -0.80
CA PHE A 175 -11.01 11.24 -0.16
C PHE A 175 -12.01 11.69 -1.21
N LEU A 176 -13.28 11.63 -0.85
CA LEU A 176 -14.37 12.06 -1.72
C LEU A 176 -14.42 13.59 -1.88
N ASP A 177 -14.14 14.30 -0.79
CA ASP A 177 -14.31 15.74 -0.67
C ASP A 177 -13.19 16.35 0.22
N GLN A 178 -13.02 17.67 0.08
CA GLN A 178 -12.02 18.43 0.85
C GLN A 178 -12.30 18.36 2.36
N GLU A 179 -13.57 18.33 2.76
CA GLU A 179 -13.96 18.19 4.16
C GLU A 179 -13.38 16.90 4.77
N SER A 180 -13.51 15.76 4.10
CA SER A 180 -12.94 14.49 4.57
C SER A 180 -11.41 14.53 4.64
N TYR A 181 -10.76 15.20 3.70
CA TYR A 181 -9.31 15.41 3.75
C TYR A 181 -8.90 16.29 4.94
N ASP A 182 -9.60 17.41 5.15
CA ASP A 182 -9.34 18.33 6.26
C ASP A 182 -9.55 17.61 7.60
N MET A 183 -10.61 16.80 7.72
CA MET A 183 -10.83 15.95 8.88
C MET A 183 -9.66 15.02 9.15
N PHE A 184 -9.16 14.30 8.14
CA PHE A 184 -7.99 13.43 8.29
C PHE A 184 -6.74 14.20 8.76
N CYS A 185 -6.58 15.43 8.29
CA CYS A 185 -5.48 16.30 8.71
C CYS A 185 -5.67 16.82 10.15
N ASP A 186 -6.91 17.10 10.56
CA ASP A 186 -7.30 17.57 11.89
C ASP A 186 -7.34 16.46 12.95
N GLU A 187 -7.48 15.18 12.56
CA GLU A 187 -7.46 14.01 13.46
C GLU A 187 -6.20 13.91 14.34
N ARG A 188 -5.22 14.78 14.10
CA ARG A 188 -3.93 14.79 14.78
C ARG A 188 -3.84 16.02 15.68
N ASP A 189 -4.57 15.93 16.78
CA ASP A 189 -4.48 16.80 17.97
C ASP A 189 -3.04 16.81 18.53
N LYS A 190 -2.17 17.59 17.88
CA LYS A 190 -1.13 18.36 18.55
C LYS A 190 -1.39 19.83 18.20
N PRO A 191 -1.47 20.73 19.19
CA PRO A 191 -1.74 22.16 18.98
C PRO A 191 -0.58 22.93 18.30
N SER A 192 0.22 22.28 17.45
CA SER A 192 1.43 22.86 16.86
C SER A 192 1.66 22.54 15.39
N MET A 193 0.72 21.87 14.70
CA MET A 193 0.84 21.69 13.25
C MET A 193 0.18 22.86 12.54
N ALA A 194 0.98 23.64 11.81
CA ALA A 194 0.48 24.74 11.01
C ALA A 194 -0.29 24.19 9.79
N PRO A 195 -1.27 24.94 9.25
CA PRO A 195 -1.88 24.60 7.96
C PRO A 195 -0.81 24.34 6.90
N GLY A 196 -0.83 23.15 6.28
CA GLY A 196 0.21 22.65 5.35
C GLY A 196 1.13 21.56 5.92
N ASP A 197 1.06 21.25 7.20
CA ASP A 197 1.87 20.17 7.81
C ASP A 197 1.30 18.76 7.56
N CYS A 198 0.06 18.64 7.08
CA CYS A 198 -0.52 17.35 6.69
C CYS A 198 0.28 16.72 5.54
N GLU A 199 0.57 17.51 4.48
CA GLU A 199 1.45 17.12 3.37
C GLU A 199 2.88 16.86 3.85
N LYS A 200 3.38 17.66 4.81
CA LYS A 200 4.70 17.41 5.38
C LYS A 200 4.77 16.11 6.16
N PHE A 201 3.70 15.67 6.82
CA PHE A 201 3.70 14.40 7.52
C PHE A 201 3.69 13.19 6.59
N VAL A 202 2.89 13.28 5.53
CA VAL A 202 2.90 12.34 4.40
C VAL A 202 4.34 12.22 3.86
N SER A 203 5.07 13.35 3.80
CA SER A 203 6.50 13.38 3.46
C SER A 203 7.48 12.98 4.58
N SER A 204 7.08 13.07 5.86
CA SER A 204 7.95 12.83 7.03
C SER A 204 8.00 11.37 7.47
N MET A 205 7.36 10.45 6.74
CA MET A 205 7.63 9.01 6.92
C MET A 205 8.98 8.58 6.38
N THR A 206 9.75 9.54 5.84
CA THR A 206 11.21 9.48 5.67
C THR A 206 11.99 9.63 6.99
N THR A 207 11.32 9.87 8.12
CA THR A 207 12.01 9.96 9.42
C THR A 207 12.56 8.60 9.84
N PRO A 208 13.73 8.56 10.54
CA PRO A 208 14.35 7.32 11.02
C PRO A 208 13.39 6.38 11.75
N TYR A 209 12.35 6.92 12.38
CA TYR A 209 11.34 6.13 13.08
C TYR A 209 10.65 5.05 12.23
N PHE A 210 10.52 5.26 10.92
CA PHE A 210 9.90 4.30 10.01
C PHE A 210 10.92 3.51 9.18
N THR A 211 12.16 3.97 9.18
CA THR A 211 13.24 3.45 8.34
C THR A 211 14.38 2.82 9.14
N THR A 212 14.32 2.83 10.48
CA THR A 212 15.35 2.23 11.33
C THR A 212 14.75 1.32 12.38
N GLY A 213 15.16 0.07 12.37
CA GLY A 213 14.86 -0.91 13.41
C GLY A 213 16.10 -1.17 14.27
N ASN A 214 15.90 -1.67 15.48
CA ASN A 214 17.01 -2.12 16.32
C ASN A 214 16.76 -3.52 16.88
N GLU A 215 17.85 -4.29 16.97
CA GLU A 215 17.89 -5.61 17.58
C GLU A 215 18.97 -5.63 18.66
N THR A 216 18.59 -5.84 19.92
CA THR A 216 19.52 -5.85 21.05
C THR A 216 19.84 -7.28 21.46
N PHE A 217 21.13 -7.62 21.47
CA PHE A 217 21.65 -8.90 21.95
C PHE A 217 22.33 -8.72 23.29
N VAL A 218 21.98 -9.56 24.25
CA VAL A 218 22.50 -9.47 25.62
C VAL A 218 22.97 -10.84 26.08
N LYS A 219 24.19 -10.92 26.59
CA LYS A 219 24.76 -12.15 27.16
C LYS A 219 24.40 -12.31 28.63
N ASN A 220 24.14 -13.54 29.06
CA ASN A 220 23.89 -13.91 30.45
C ASN A 220 22.79 -13.06 31.10
N PHE A 221 21.64 -12.96 30.45
CA PHE A 221 20.52 -12.11 30.86
C PHE A 221 19.51 -12.87 31.72
N SER A 222 18.95 -12.22 32.75
CA SER A 222 17.93 -12.80 33.61
C SER A 222 16.76 -11.86 33.87
N PHE A 223 15.52 -12.36 33.74
CA PHE A 223 14.31 -11.59 34.02
C PHE A 223 13.16 -12.50 34.52
N ASP A 224 12.22 -11.97 35.30
CA ASP A 224 11.03 -12.70 35.78
C ASP A 224 9.70 -11.96 35.50
N LYS A 225 9.79 -10.76 34.92
CA LYS A 225 8.66 -10.00 34.39
C LYS A 225 8.87 -9.84 32.90
N LEU A 226 7.83 -10.13 32.13
CA LEU A 226 7.88 -9.92 30.69
C LEU A 226 8.23 -8.44 30.42
N PRO A 227 9.30 -8.18 29.66
CA PRO A 227 9.61 -6.84 29.21
C PRO A 227 8.38 -6.23 28.54
N GLU A 228 8.02 -5.00 28.91
CA GLU A 228 7.15 -4.22 28.04
C GLU A 228 7.95 -3.97 26.77
N CYS A 229 7.62 -4.70 25.71
CA CYS A 229 8.27 -4.63 24.42
C CYS A 229 7.70 -3.39 23.71
N LEU A 230 8.19 -2.22 24.11
CA LEU A 230 7.84 -0.92 23.55
C LEU A 230 9.08 -0.37 22.84
N GLU A 231 8.85 0.53 21.88
CA GLU A 231 9.92 1.15 21.08
C GLU A 231 10.98 1.87 21.93
N THR A 232 10.64 2.28 23.15
CA THR A 232 11.52 3.00 24.09
C THR A 232 12.11 2.11 25.19
N THR A 233 11.88 0.80 25.15
CA THR A 233 12.34 -0.10 26.21
C THR A 233 13.85 -0.26 26.15
N THR A 234 14.51 0.13 27.23
CA THR A 234 15.97 -0.02 27.39
C THR A 234 16.28 -1.12 28.39
N MET A 235 17.46 -1.75 28.26
CA MET A 235 17.90 -2.78 29.21
C MET A 235 17.93 -2.31 30.67
N ASN A 236 18.11 -1.01 30.91
CA ASN A 236 18.13 -0.43 32.25
C ASN A 236 16.75 -0.43 32.94
N SER A 237 15.67 -0.69 32.18
CA SER A 237 14.31 -0.78 32.74
C SER A 237 14.03 -2.13 33.42
N PHE A 238 14.92 -3.12 33.26
CA PHE A 238 14.75 -4.44 33.86
C PHE A 238 15.00 -4.44 35.36
N GLN A 239 13.97 -4.84 36.10
CA GLN A 239 14.09 -5.09 37.52
C GLN A 239 14.87 -6.38 37.76
N LYS A 240 15.66 -6.42 38.84
CA LYS A 240 16.30 -7.66 39.27
C LYS A 240 15.24 -8.74 39.48
N PRO A 241 15.42 -9.95 38.93
CA PRO A 241 14.44 -11.01 39.08
C PRO A 241 14.34 -11.44 40.54
N THR A 242 13.10 -11.67 40.97
CA THR A 242 12.72 -12.06 42.33
C THR A 242 12.23 -13.50 42.43
N SER A 243 11.77 -14.09 41.32
CA SER A 243 11.30 -15.48 41.31
C SER A 243 12.43 -16.48 41.56
N GLN A 244 12.10 -17.53 42.32
CA GLN A 244 12.95 -18.69 42.59
C GLN A 244 12.75 -19.84 41.58
N ASN A 245 11.66 -19.83 40.81
CA ASN A 245 11.40 -20.86 39.79
C ASN A 245 12.16 -20.49 38.52
N VAL A 246 13.23 -21.20 38.22
CA VAL A 246 14.14 -20.85 37.12
C VAL A 246 13.90 -21.76 35.92
N LYS A 247 13.79 -21.16 34.74
CA LYS A 247 13.99 -21.82 33.45
C LYS A 247 15.23 -21.26 32.78
N HIS A 248 16.07 -22.14 32.28
CA HIS A 248 17.30 -21.76 31.59
C HIS A 248 17.19 -22.01 30.09
N PHE A 249 17.73 -21.09 29.29
CA PHE A 249 17.77 -21.17 27.84
C PHE A 249 19.16 -20.77 27.33
N GLU A 250 19.69 -21.51 26.35
CA GLU A 250 20.92 -21.09 25.67
C GLU A 250 20.66 -19.83 24.82
N LYS A 251 19.58 -19.85 24.03
CA LYS A 251 19.17 -18.73 23.17
C LYS A 251 17.68 -18.46 23.27
N LEU A 252 17.31 -17.23 23.61
CA LEU A 252 15.91 -16.81 23.73
C LEU A 252 15.69 -15.48 23.02
N ALA A 253 14.66 -15.40 22.19
CA ALA A 253 14.24 -14.18 21.52
C ALA A 253 12.90 -13.71 22.08
N LEU A 254 12.81 -12.43 22.45
CA LEU A 254 11.55 -11.76 22.74
C LEU A 254 11.09 -10.97 21.51
N ILE A 255 10.02 -11.46 20.89
CA ILE A 255 9.46 -10.92 19.63
C ILE A 255 8.06 -10.35 19.86
N THR A 256 7.41 -10.71 20.96
CA THR A 256 5.98 -10.44 21.14
C THR A 256 5.73 -9.38 22.20
N PRO A 257 5.15 -8.24 21.84
CA PRO A 257 4.74 -7.25 22.81
C PRO A 257 3.41 -7.59 23.47
N ALA A 258 3.01 -6.71 24.40
CA ALA A 258 1.78 -6.85 25.15
C ALA A 258 0.58 -7.02 24.22
N ARG A 259 -0.37 -7.87 24.62
CA ARG A 259 -1.64 -8.15 23.91
C ARG A 259 -1.54 -8.93 22.60
N SER A 260 -0.35 -9.31 22.14
CA SER A 260 -0.14 -10.20 20.98
C SER A 260 -0.80 -11.59 21.10
N ASN A 261 -1.46 -11.89 22.22
CA ASN A 261 -2.31 -13.08 22.36
C ASN A 261 -3.66 -12.97 21.63
N TYR A 262 -4.05 -11.78 21.15
CA TYR A 262 -5.25 -11.57 20.32
C TYR A 262 -4.89 -11.42 18.85
N PHE A 263 -5.74 -11.91 17.94
CA PHE A 263 -5.52 -11.90 16.49
C PHE A 263 -5.02 -10.55 15.96
N GLN A 264 -5.78 -9.46 16.19
CA GLN A 264 -5.41 -8.15 15.65
C GLN A 264 -4.06 -7.66 16.18
N HIS A 265 -3.80 -7.92 17.47
CA HIS A 265 -2.59 -7.45 18.15
C HIS A 265 -1.37 -8.30 17.83
N TRP A 266 -1.59 -9.52 17.36
CA TRP A 266 -0.53 -10.36 16.82
C TRP A 266 -0.12 -9.86 15.43
N ILE A 267 -1.10 -9.54 14.58
CA ILE A 267 -0.85 -9.05 13.22
C ILE A 267 -0.10 -7.71 13.24
N ASP A 268 -0.52 -6.71 14.03
CA ASP A 268 0.24 -5.46 14.07
C ASP A 268 1.53 -5.58 14.86
N HIS A 269 1.50 -6.14 16.06
CA HIS A 269 2.61 -5.97 16.97
C HIS A 269 3.63 -7.10 16.98
N ALA A 270 3.34 -8.29 16.44
CA ALA A 270 4.28 -9.42 16.43
C ALA A 270 4.90 -9.70 15.05
N LEU A 271 4.15 -9.48 13.96
CA LEU A 271 4.62 -9.81 12.61
C LEU A 271 5.84 -9.00 12.17
N SER A 272 5.79 -7.67 12.27
CA SER A 272 6.92 -6.83 11.84
C SER A 272 8.20 -7.10 12.65
N PRO A 273 8.17 -7.18 14.00
CA PRO A 273 9.31 -7.67 14.78
C PRO A 273 9.82 -9.05 14.36
N LEU A 274 8.92 -9.98 14.04
CA LEU A 274 9.32 -11.32 13.61
C LEU A 274 10.06 -11.29 12.28
N MET A 275 9.57 -10.52 11.30
CA MET A 275 10.25 -10.37 10.00
C MET A 275 11.59 -9.67 10.16
N GLN A 276 11.65 -8.63 10.99
CA GLN A 276 12.90 -7.92 11.30
C GLN A 276 13.94 -8.85 11.97
N ALA A 277 13.51 -9.65 12.94
CA ALA A 277 14.38 -10.58 13.67
C ALA A 277 14.75 -11.83 12.86
N ARG A 278 14.05 -12.11 11.75
CA ARG A 278 14.21 -13.34 10.95
C ARG A 278 15.67 -13.66 10.61
N PRO A 279 16.52 -12.73 10.14
CA PRO A 279 17.93 -13.03 9.84
C PRO A 279 18.74 -13.48 11.05
N PHE A 280 18.29 -13.18 12.27
CA PHE A 280 18.99 -13.45 13.52
C PHE A 280 18.52 -14.73 14.23
N ILE A 281 17.29 -15.16 14.02
CA ILE A 281 16.70 -16.28 14.76
C ILE A 281 16.47 -17.54 13.92
N LYS A 282 16.19 -17.39 12.62
CA LYS A 282 15.84 -18.51 11.75
C LYS A 282 17.00 -19.49 11.62
N ASP A 283 16.74 -20.77 11.87
CA ASP A 283 17.72 -21.87 11.82
C ASP A 283 18.95 -21.68 12.74
N LYS A 284 18.83 -20.87 13.79
CA LYS A 284 19.95 -20.49 14.68
C LYS A 284 19.83 -21.01 16.11
N GLY A 285 18.86 -21.90 16.36
CA GLY A 285 18.64 -22.55 17.65
C GLY A 285 17.95 -21.68 18.70
N TYR A 286 17.26 -20.62 18.28
CA TYR A 286 16.52 -19.75 19.18
C TYR A 286 15.21 -20.38 19.64
N THR A 287 14.85 -20.17 20.90
CA THR A 287 13.46 -20.27 21.38
C THR A 287 12.82 -18.89 21.33
N ILE A 288 11.59 -18.77 20.86
CA ILE A 288 10.82 -17.52 20.93
C ILE A 288 9.98 -17.52 22.21
N LEU A 289 10.12 -16.48 23.03
CA LEU A 289 9.22 -16.22 24.16
C LEU A 289 7.98 -15.47 23.66
N ALA A 290 6.81 -16.12 23.76
CA ALA A 290 5.53 -15.58 23.30
C ALA A 290 4.50 -15.47 24.43
N LEU A 291 3.47 -14.63 24.23
CA LEU A 291 2.28 -14.67 25.07
C LEU A 291 1.40 -15.88 24.72
N ARG A 292 0.80 -16.51 25.74
CA ARG A 292 -0.15 -17.61 25.52
C ARG A 292 -1.33 -17.13 24.65
N PRO A 293 -1.65 -17.79 23.53
CA PRO A 293 -2.74 -17.40 22.65
C PRO A 293 -4.08 -17.34 23.38
N ALA A 294 -4.84 -16.26 23.14
CA ALA A 294 -6.27 -16.18 23.50
C ALA A 294 -7.18 -16.44 22.31
N ASP A 295 -6.60 -16.50 21.10
CA ASP A 295 -7.27 -16.76 19.83
C ASP A 295 -6.60 -17.96 19.15
N LYS A 296 -7.40 -18.88 18.60
CA LYS A 296 -6.90 -20.07 17.89
C LYS A 296 -6.07 -19.72 16.65
N ASN A 297 -6.36 -18.59 16.00
CA ASN A 297 -5.60 -18.15 14.83
C ASN A 297 -4.19 -17.73 15.25
N VAL A 298 -4.04 -17.16 16.45
CA VAL A 298 -2.72 -16.82 17.01
C VAL A 298 -1.91 -18.08 17.32
N ASP A 299 -2.55 -19.13 17.85
CA ASP A 299 -1.89 -20.43 18.04
C ASP A 299 -1.44 -21.03 16.70
N ALA A 300 -2.32 -21.00 15.70
CA ALA A 300 -1.99 -21.45 14.35
C ALA A 300 -0.82 -20.64 13.74
N PHE A 301 -0.77 -19.32 13.94
CA PHE A 301 0.36 -18.52 13.48
C PHE A 301 1.67 -18.91 14.17
N TRP A 302 1.68 -19.13 15.48
CA TRP A 302 2.89 -19.60 16.15
C TRP A 302 3.37 -20.95 15.63
N ASN A 303 2.47 -21.85 15.25
CA ASN A 303 2.83 -23.10 14.61
C ASN A 303 3.46 -22.89 13.21
N LEU A 304 2.99 -21.90 12.44
CA LEU A 304 3.63 -21.52 11.17
C LEU A 304 5.04 -20.96 11.41
N VAL A 305 5.20 -20.08 12.41
CA VAL A 305 6.52 -19.54 12.79
C VAL A 305 7.47 -20.65 13.21
N LYS A 306 7.01 -21.55 14.09
CA LYS A 306 7.76 -22.71 14.56
C LYS A 306 8.34 -23.51 13.37
N LYS A 307 7.49 -23.79 12.37
CA LYS A 307 7.83 -24.55 11.17
C LYS A 307 8.79 -23.78 10.23
N ASP A 308 8.47 -22.55 9.84
CA ASP A 308 9.26 -21.80 8.84
C ASP A 308 10.60 -21.30 9.39
N PHE A 309 10.64 -20.95 10.68
CA PHE A 309 11.84 -20.40 11.32
C PHE A 309 12.69 -21.50 11.97
N ASN A 310 12.15 -22.72 12.10
CA ASN A 310 12.81 -23.85 12.77
C ASN A 310 13.27 -23.47 14.19
N VAL A 311 12.31 -22.98 14.97
CA VAL A 311 12.47 -22.48 16.34
C VAL A 311 11.51 -23.21 17.27
N GLU A 312 11.75 -23.15 18.57
CA GLU A 312 10.77 -23.55 19.58
C GLU A 312 10.00 -22.34 20.10
N ILE A 313 8.79 -22.56 20.63
CA ILE A 313 7.95 -21.52 21.22
C ILE A 313 7.78 -21.80 22.72
N GLU A 314 8.24 -20.88 23.57
CA GLU A 314 7.97 -20.89 25.01
C GLU A 314 6.89 -19.85 25.31
N PHE A 315 5.82 -20.27 25.98
CA PHE A 315 4.80 -19.33 26.43
C PHE A 315 5.13 -18.78 27.80
N TYR A 316 5.19 -17.45 27.89
CA TYR A 316 5.47 -16.73 29.13
C TYR A 316 4.59 -17.20 30.29
N GLN A 317 5.26 -17.53 31.39
CA GLN A 317 4.68 -17.95 32.66
C GLN A 317 4.96 -16.90 33.73
N LYS A 318 3.91 -16.47 34.43
CA LYS A 318 4.05 -15.58 35.59
C LYS A 318 4.82 -16.29 36.70
N ASN A 319 5.61 -15.54 37.46
CA ASN A 319 6.41 -16.04 38.60
C ASN A 319 7.47 -17.08 38.19
N VAL A 320 7.97 -17.04 36.96
CA VAL A 320 9.12 -17.82 36.49
C VAL A 320 10.23 -16.84 36.12
N ARG A 321 11.44 -17.10 36.60
CA ARG A 321 12.67 -16.44 36.17
C ARG A 321 13.23 -17.17 34.96
N TYR A 322 13.58 -16.41 33.93
CA TYR A 322 14.24 -16.87 32.72
C TYR A 322 15.71 -16.46 32.82
N ASP A 323 16.62 -17.43 32.80
CA ASP A 323 18.06 -17.22 32.73
C ASP A 323 18.54 -17.61 31.32
N VAL A 324 19.20 -16.70 30.61
CA VAL A 324 19.48 -16.85 29.17
C VAL A 324 20.94 -16.53 28.86
N ASP A 325 21.65 -17.43 28.16
CA ASP A 325 23.05 -17.19 27.78
C ASP A 325 23.15 -16.12 26.67
N GLU A 326 22.26 -16.15 25.68
CA GLU A 326 22.13 -15.14 24.63
C GLU A 326 20.65 -14.75 24.43
N PHE A 327 20.31 -13.53 24.84
CA PHE A 327 18.98 -12.96 24.73
C PHE A 327 18.90 -11.97 23.58
N LEU A 328 17.95 -12.17 22.66
CA LEU A 328 17.61 -11.22 21.59
C LEU A 328 16.32 -10.48 21.94
N MET A 329 16.35 -9.15 21.86
CA MET A 329 15.18 -8.29 22.01
C MET A 329 14.88 -7.58 20.69
N ALA A 330 13.80 -8.02 20.02
CA ALA A 330 13.35 -7.51 18.71
C ALA A 330 12.26 -6.44 18.81
N CYS A 331 12.17 -5.79 19.96
CA CYS A 331 11.04 -4.93 20.33
C CYS A 331 11.05 -3.55 19.67
N SER A 332 12.19 -3.13 19.13
CA SER A 332 12.38 -1.84 18.47
C SER A 332 12.19 -1.95 16.96
N ALA A 333 11.28 -2.81 16.51
CA ALA A 333 10.94 -2.88 15.11
C ALA A 333 10.03 -1.73 14.70
N THR A 334 10.26 -1.23 13.49
CA THR A 334 9.35 -0.29 12.84
C THR A 334 8.06 -1.03 12.51
N ILE A 335 7.10 -1.02 13.43
CA ILE A 335 5.85 -1.80 13.36
C ILE A 335 5.14 -1.60 12.01
N TRP A 336 5.30 -0.41 11.41
CA TRP A 336 4.59 0.04 10.21
C TRP A 336 5.47 0.21 8.98
N ASN A 337 6.62 -0.45 8.93
CA ASN A 337 7.46 -0.41 7.73
C ASN A 337 6.83 -1.25 6.60
N PRO A 338 6.61 -0.69 5.40
CA PRO A 338 5.97 -1.38 4.29
C PRO A 338 6.66 -2.66 3.84
N GLN A 339 7.99 -2.67 3.85
CA GLN A 339 8.75 -3.88 3.52
C GLN A 339 8.45 -4.99 4.52
N LEU A 340 8.50 -4.70 5.82
CA LEU A 340 8.17 -5.69 6.86
C LEU A 340 6.72 -6.18 6.78
N ILE A 341 5.76 -5.29 6.52
CA ILE A 341 4.35 -5.67 6.35
C ILE A 341 4.17 -6.56 5.11
N TYR A 342 4.80 -6.20 3.99
CA TYR A 342 4.76 -6.98 2.77
C TYR A 342 5.41 -8.36 2.96
N GLU A 343 6.59 -8.43 3.58
CA GLU A 343 7.25 -9.69 3.93
C GLU A 343 6.38 -10.55 4.84
N SER A 344 5.69 -9.93 5.80
CA SER A 344 4.75 -10.60 6.70
C SER A 344 3.56 -11.21 5.95
N LYS A 345 2.98 -10.45 5.00
CA LYS A 345 1.93 -10.95 4.09
C LYS A 345 2.42 -12.16 3.31
N ILE A 346 3.58 -12.06 2.66
CA ILE A 346 4.14 -13.17 1.87
C ILE A 346 4.44 -14.39 2.75
N PHE A 347 5.01 -14.18 3.94
CA PHE A 347 5.27 -15.25 4.90
C PHE A 347 3.99 -16.01 5.25
N LEU A 348 2.92 -15.29 5.62
CA LEU A 348 1.63 -15.89 5.98
C LEU A 348 1.00 -16.62 4.79
N LEU A 349 0.91 -15.98 3.63
CA LEU A 349 0.27 -16.56 2.45
C LEU A 349 0.96 -17.84 1.99
N LYS A 350 2.29 -17.85 1.90
CA LYS A 350 3.07 -19.05 1.52
C LYS A 350 2.83 -20.22 2.47
N ASN A 351 2.86 -19.93 3.77
CA ASN A 351 2.75 -20.97 4.79
C ASN A 351 1.31 -21.48 4.98
N ILE A 352 0.28 -20.63 4.77
CA ILE A 352 -1.12 -21.04 4.90
C ILE A 352 -1.62 -21.75 3.64
N LEU A 353 -1.24 -21.26 2.45
CA LEU A 353 -1.65 -21.86 1.18
C LEU A 353 -0.75 -23.02 0.74
N GLU A 354 0.34 -23.28 1.47
CA GLU A 354 1.34 -24.30 1.14
C GLU A 354 1.84 -24.18 -0.31
N THR A 355 2.01 -22.94 -0.79
CA THR A 355 2.47 -22.64 -2.15
C THR A 355 3.81 -21.91 -2.12
N ASP A 356 4.76 -22.42 -2.89
CA ASP A 356 6.07 -21.80 -3.08
C ASP A 356 6.06 -20.71 -4.16
N SER A 357 4.99 -20.65 -4.97
CA SER A 357 4.96 -19.80 -6.15
C SER A 357 4.34 -18.44 -5.87
N ASP A 358 5.18 -17.39 -5.88
CA ASP A 358 4.73 -16.00 -5.88
C ASP A 358 3.77 -15.70 -7.05
N HIS A 359 3.82 -16.51 -8.12
CA HIS A 359 3.01 -16.34 -9.33
C HIS A 359 1.55 -16.76 -9.13
N GLN A 360 1.27 -17.84 -8.39
CA GLN A 360 -0.13 -18.25 -8.13
C GLN A 360 -0.89 -17.21 -7.30
N ILE A 361 -0.18 -16.45 -6.46
CA ILE A 361 -0.76 -15.33 -5.71
C ILE A 361 -1.13 -14.17 -6.65
N ARG A 362 -0.32 -13.93 -7.70
CA ARG A 362 -0.48 -12.80 -8.63
C ARG A 362 -1.53 -13.02 -9.71
N ASP A 363 -1.71 -14.26 -10.17
CA ASP A 363 -2.63 -14.58 -11.28
C ASP A 363 -4.09 -14.74 -10.82
N TYR A 364 -4.37 -14.57 -9.52
CA TYR A 364 -5.71 -14.65 -8.98
C TYR A 364 -6.53 -13.43 -9.42
N ILE A 365 -7.64 -13.64 -10.14
CA ILE A 365 -8.56 -12.57 -10.54
C ILE A 365 -9.63 -12.43 -9.46
N PRO A 366 -9.56 -11.39 -8.60
CA PRO A 366 -10.55 -11.18 -7.56
C PRO A 366 -11.88 -10.67 -8.14
N GLU A 367 -12.99 -11.16 -7.58
CA GLU A 367 -14.33 -10.76 -8.02
C GLU A 367 -15.23 -10.27 -6.89
N ASN A 368 -14.93 -10.63 -5.64
CA ASN A 368 -15.88 -10.44 -4.54
C ASN A 368 -15.80 -9.03 -3.93
N VAL A 369 -16.96 -8.51 -3.55
CA VAL A 369 -17.09 -7.30 -2.73
C VAL A 369 -17.41 -7.76 -1.31
N ILE A 370 -16.46 -7.59 -0.40
CA ILE A 370 -16.57 -8.06 0.97
C ILE A 370 -16.96 -6.89 1.87
N TYR A 371 -18.06 -7.03 2.61
CA TYR A 371 -18.44 -6.11 3.66
C TYR A 371 -18.15 -6.69 5.06
N LEU A 372 -17.55 -5.88 5.91
CA LEU A 372 -17.18 -6.19 7.30
C LEU A 372 -18.14 -5.43 8.24
N PRO A 373 -19.33 -6.00 8.52
CA PRO A 373 -20.33 -5.33 9.34
C PRO A 373 -19.85 -5.23 10.81
N ARG A 374 -20.28 -4.17 11.49
CA ARG A 374 -20.09 -4.01 12.94
C ARG A 374 -21.46 -4.01 13.63
N VAL A 375 -21.96 -5.21 13.94
CA VAL A 375 -23.28 -5.42 14.57
C VAL A 375 -23.13 -6.13 15.90
N ASN A 376 -24.02 -5.82 16.86
CA ASN A 376 -24.26 -6.55 18.11
C ASN A 376 -23.02 -6.74 18.98
N ASN A 377 -22.21 -5.69 19.15
CA ASN A 377 -21.12 -5.72 20.13
C ASN A 377 -21.43 -4.72 21.23
N SER A 378 -21.99 -5.19 22.35
CA SER A 378 -22.51 -4.39 23.48
C SER A 378 -21.52 -3.43 24.16
N ASN A 379 -20.27 -3.36 23.70
CA ASN A 379 -19.23 -2.43 24.17
C ASN A 379 -18.31 -1.94 23.03
N LYS A 380 -18.74 -2.03 21.77
CA LYS A 380 -17.93 -1.62 20.62
C LYS A 380 -18.74 -0.69 19.72
N ARG A 381 -18.00 -0.01 18.86
CA ARG A 381 -18.51 0.95 17.89
C ARG A 381 -19.22 0.21 16.77
N GLU A 382 -20.42 0.67 16.42
CA GLU A 382 -21.29 0.05 15.43
C GLU A 382 -21.52 0.98 14.23
N VAL A 383 -21.85 0.37 13.09
CA VAL A 383 -22.39 1.08 11.92
C VAL A 383 -23.89 0.90 11.97
N LEU A 384 -24.61 1.92 12.47
CA LEU A 384 -26.02 1.78 12.83
C LEU A 384 -26.91 1.51 11.62
N ASN A 385 -26.55 2.03 10.45
CA ASN A 385 -27.21 1.76 9.19
C ASN A 385 -26.58 0.60 8.38
N SER A 386 -25.93 -0.38 9.04
CA SER A 386 -25.32 -1.57 8.40
C SER A 386 -26.29 -2.29 7.46
N LYS A 387 -27.57 -2.42 7.84
CA LYS A 387 -28.56 -3.12 7.00
C LYS A 387 -28.85 -2.38 5.70
N GLU A 388 -28.85 -1.05 5.71
CA GLU A 388 -29.05 -0.24 4.51
C GLU A 388 -27.86 -0.39 3.56
N ILE A 389 -26.64 -0.41 4.11
CA ILE A 389 -25.40 -0.65 3.36
C ILE A 389 -25.40 -2.05 2.75
N GLU A 390 -25.75 -3.07 3.52
CA GLU A 390 -25.88 -4.46 3.03
C GLU A 390 -26.86 -4.54 1.86
N ASN A 391 -28.05 -3.96 2.01
CA ASN A 391 -29.07 -3.96 0.96
C ASN A 391 -28.57 -3.25 -0.30
N TYR A 392 -27.93 -2.09 -0.14
CA TYR A 392 -27.34 -1.33 -1.24
C TYR A 392 -26.26 -2.15 -1.99
N LEU A 393 -25.32 -2.75 -1.26
CA LEU A 393 -24.23 -3.54 -1.85
C LEU A 393 -24.77 -4.82 -2.51
N GLN A 394 -25.76 -5.48 -1.90
CA GLN A 394 -26.41 -6.66 -2.47
C GLN A 394 -27.14 -6.33 -3.77
N MET A 395 -27.86 -5.21 -3.83
CA MET A 395 -28.52 -4.76 -5.06
C MET A 395 -27.52 -4.40 -6.16
N ARG A 396 -26.39 -3.79 -5.80
CA ARG A 396 -25.37 -3.32 -6.75
C ARG A 396 -24.49 -4.44 -7.30
N PHE A 397 -24.08 -5.40 -6.45
CA PHE A 397 -23.07 -6.41 -6.81
C PHE A 397 -23.61 -7.84 -6.89
N GLY A 398 -24.87 -8.09 -6.51
CA GLY A 398 -25.51 -9.39 -6.65
C GLY A 398 -24.72 -10.51 -5.95
N ASP A 399 -24.46 -11.60 -6.66
CA ASP A 399 -23.78 -12.78 -6.11
C ASP A 399 -22.31 -12.54 -5.72
N LYS A 400 -21.71 -11.45 -6.20
CA LYS A 400 -20.34 -11.04 -5.86
C LYS A 400 -20.25 -10.38 -4.48
N PHE A 401 -21.37 -9.93 -3.93
CA PHE A 401 -21.41 -9.38 -2.58
C PHE A 401 -21.30 -10.50 -1.54
N LYS A 402 -20.37 -10.36 -0.60
CA LYS A 402 -20.14 -11.27 0.51
C LYS A 402 -20.09 -10.49 1.81
N ILE A 403 -20.61 -11.08 2.88
CA ILE A 403 -20.53 -10.51 4.23
C ILE A 403 -19.56 -11.35 5.04
N PHE A 404 -18.64 -10.70 5.73
CA PHE A 404 -17.72 -11.36 6.64
C PHE A 404 -18.29 -11.41 8.06
N TYR A 405 -18.43 -12.61 8.59
CA TYR A 405 -18.63 -12.80 10.02
C TYR A 405 -17.52 -13.69 10.56
N HIS A 406 -16.80 -13.21 11.58
CA HIS A 406 -15.63 -13.92 12.11
C HIS A 406 -15.94 -15.34 12.57
N GLN A 407 -17.15 -15.58 13.11
CA GLN A 407 -17.57 -16.91 13.54
C GLN A 407 -17.73 -17.93 12.41
N ASP A 408 -17.81 -17.50 11.14
CA ASP A 408 -17.98 -18.41 10.00
C ASP A 408 -16.64 -18.98 9.51
N PHE A 409 -15.51 -18.44 9.99
CA PHE A 409 -14.17 -18.82 9.54
C PHE A 409 -13.43 -19.54 10.65
N PHE A 410 -13.52 -20.87 10.65
CA PHE A 410 -12.94 -21.67 11.72
C PHE A 410 -11.46 -21.98 11.55
N ASP A 411 -10.99 -21.98 10.31
CA ASP A 411 -9.64 -22.31 9.90
C ASP A 411 -9.00 -21.15 9.11
N LEU A 412 -7.67 -21.05 9.19
CA LEU A 412 -6.92 -19.99 8.53
C LEU A 412 -7.00 -20.06 7.01
N LYS A 413 -7.10 -21.27 6.43
CA LYS A 413 -7.11 -21.42 4.98
C LYS A 413 -8.37 -20.82 4.37
N ASN A 414 -9.55 -21.12 4.92
CA ASN A 414 -10.81 -20.54 4.48
C ASN A 414 -10.85 -19.02 4.69
N LEU A 415 -10.22 -18.52 5.77
CA LEU A 415 -10.07 -17.08 5.99
C LEU A 415 -9.21 -16.44 4.89
N VAL A 416 -8.07 -17.06 4.54
CA VAL A 416 -7.20 -16.61 3.46
C VAL A 416 -7.89 -16.71 2.10
N ASP A 417 -8.57 -17.81 1.80
CA ASP A 417 -9.29 -17.99 0.53
C ASP A 417 -10.40 -16.92 0.38
N PHE A 418 -11.11 -16.61 1.47
CA PHE A 418 -12.16 -15.61 1.46
C PHE A 418 -11.62 -14.20 1.20
N PHE A 419 -10.64 -13.73 1.98
CA PHE A 419 -10.04 -12.41 1.77
C PHE A 419 -9.16 -12.34 0.52
N GLY A 420 -8.59 -13.47 0.10
CA GLY A 420 -7.86 -13.63 -1.15
C GLY A 420 -8.73 -13.37 -2.38
N SER A 421 -10.03 -13.64 -2.26
CA SER A 421 -11.01 -13.42 -3.33
C SER A 421 -11.49 -11.97 -3.50
N ALA A 422 -11.06 -11.07 -2.61
CA ALA A 422 -11.59 -9.72 -2.52
C ALA A 422 -11.11 -8.84 -3.68
N LYS A 423 -12.05 -8.20 -4.38
CA LYS A 423 -11.82 -7.07 -5.26
C LYS A 423 -12.01 -5.75 -4.52
N ILE A 424 -12.99 -5.70 -3.61
CA ILE A 424 -13.27 -4.56 -2.75
C ILE A 424 -13.50 -5.07 -1.34
N ILE A 425 -12.94 -4.38 -0.34
CA ILE A 425 -13.21 -4.62 1.08
C ILE A 425 -13.76 -3.33 1.68
N ILE A 426 -14.92 -3.43 2.31
CA ILE A 426 -15.68 -2.30 2.84
C ILE A 426 -15.96 -2.57 4.32
N GLY A 427 -15.73 -1.63 5.22
CA GLY A 427 -16.06 -1.87 6.63
C GLY A 427 -15.68 -0.76 7.59
N GLY A 428 -16.22 -0.82 8.81
CA GLY A 428 -15.85 0.12 9.86
C GLY A 428 -14.47 -0.18 10.47
N HIS A 429 -13.75 0.87 10.87
CA HIS A 429 -12.44 0.80 11.54
C HIS A 429 -12.47 -0.20 12.71
N GLY A 430 -11.71 -1.30 12.62
CA GLY A 430 -11.66 -2.29 13.70
C GLY A 430 -10.98 -3.61 13.31
N GLY A 431 -11.02 -4.57 14.23
CA GLY A 431 -10.28 -5.84 14.14
C GLY A 431 -10.47 -6.64 12.85
N ALA A 432 -11.63 -6.55 12.20
CA ALA A 432 -11.89 -7.28 10.96
C ALA A 432 -11.02 -6.80 9.79
N LEU A 433 -10.61 -5.52 9.77
CA LEU A 433 -9.72 -4.98 8.73
C LEU A 433 -8.26 -5.45 8.88
N TYR A 434 -7.88 -6.15 9.95
CA TYR A 434 -6.55 -6.77 10.00
C TYR A 434 -6.40 -7.92 9.00
N ASN A 435 -7.51 -8.49 8.53
CA ASN A 435 -7.51 -9.52 7.50
C ASN A 435 -7.07 -9.00 6.11
N LEU A 436 -6.84 -7.69 5.93
CA LEU A 436 -6.22 -7.13 4.72
C LEU A 436 -4.88 -7.79 4.39
N ILE A 437 -4.18 -8.30 5.40
CA ILE A 437 -2.92 -9.06 5.24
C ILE A 437 -3.09 -10.34 4.41
N PHE A 438 -4.30 -10.89 4.31
CA PHE A 438 -4.61 -12.14 3.59
C PHE A 438 -5.10 -11.94 2.16
N THR A 439 -5.13 -10.70 1.68
CA THR A 439 -5.50 -10.40 0.30
C THR A 439 -4.47 -10.99 -0.67
N LEU A 440 -4.88 -11.62 -1.76
CA LEU A 440 -3.94 -12.14 -2.78
C LEU A 440 -3.63 -11.08 -3.83
N SER A 441 -4.57 -10.18 -4.07
CA SER A 441 -4.50 -9.07 -5.01
C SER A 441 -4.34 -7.72 -4.28
N HIS A 442 -4.61 -6.63 -5.01
CA HIS A 442 -4.61 -5.24 -4.54
C HIS A 442 -6.06 -4.70 -4.44
N PRO A 443 -6.91 -5.24 -3.54
CA PRO A 443 -8.31 -4.81 -3.50
C PRO A 443 -8.46 -3.33 -3.16
N ILE A 444 -9.55 -2.72 -3.63
CA ILE A 444 -9.95 -1.40 -3.18
C ILE A 444 -10.44 -1.52 -1.73
N ILE A 445 -9.86 -0.74 -0.83
CA ILE A 445 -10.23 -0.73 0.59
C ILE A 445 -11.04 0.53 0.86
N ILE A 446 -12.23 0.37 1.44
CA ILE A 446 -13.11 1.46 1.85
C ILE A 446 -13.34 1.34 3.36
N GLU A 447 -12.68 2.19 4.12
CA GLU A 447 -12.84 2.26 5.58
C GLU A 447 -13.91 3.27 5.96
N PHE A 448 -14.80 2.87 6.88
CA PHE A 448 -15.68 3.79 7.60
C PHE A 448 -15.06 4.15 8.94
N GLN A 449 -14.95 5.44 9.24
CA GLN A 449 -14.45 5.94 10.52
C GLN A 449 -15.42 6.99 11.06
N THR A 450 -15.64 7.02 12.37
CA THR A 450 -16.43 8.10 12.98
C THR A 450 -15.57 9.35 13.15
N GLN A 451 -16.20 10.51 13.04
CA GLN A 451 -15.55 11.81 13.25
C GLN A 451 -14.98 11.99 14.67
N ILE A 452 -15.46 11.20 15.65
CA ILE A 452 -15.00 11.27 17.04
C ILE A 452 -13.70 10.46 17.26
N GLU A 453 -13.29 9.64 16.28
CA GLU A 453 -12.07 8.83 16.35
C GLU A 453 -10.79 9.58 15.93
N ILE A 454 -10.76 10.89 16.16
CA ILE A 454 -9.57 11.75 16.10
C ILE A 454 -8.47 11.08 16.96
N GLY A 455 -7.46 10.53 16.31
CA GLY A 455 -6.33 9.82 16.95
C GLY A 455 -6.32 8.29 16.80
N SER A 456 -7.26 7.69 16.08
CA SER A 456 -7.09 6.29 15.66
C SER A 456 -5.84 6.17 14.78
N ARG A 457 -4.97 5.18 15.05
CA ARG A 457 -3.77 4.97 14.24
C ARG A 457 -4.22 4.63 12.82
N PRO A 458 -3.62 5.21 11.76
CA PRO A 458 -4.04 4.96 10.39
C PRO A 458 -3.46 3.63 9.87
N ILE A 459 -3.60 2.59 10.69
CA ILE A 459 -3.02 1.26 10.48
C ILE A 459 -3.49 0.62 9.20
N PHE A 460 -4.80 0.66 8.90
CA PHE A 460 -5.34 -0.02 7.74
C PHE A 460 -4.94 0.68 6.45
N TRP A 461 -4.77 2.00 6.49
CA TRP A 461 -4.13 2.74 5.41
C TRP A 461 -2.69 2.28 5.20
N TRP A 462 -1.91 2.13 6.27
CA TRP A 462 -0.54 1.61 6.19
C TRP A 462 -0.47 0.20 5.60
N ILE A 463 -1.31 -0.73 6.07
CA ILE A 463 -1.37 -2.09 5.52
C ILE A 463 -1.76 -2.04 4.04
N SER A 464 -2.75 -1.23 3.67
CA SER A 464 -3.22 -1.12 2.28
C SER A 464 -2.13 -0.57 1.38
N HIS A 465 -1.49 0.53 1.78
CA HIS A 465 -0.38 1.12 1.03
C HIS A 465 0.80 0.16 0.87
N SER A 466 1.17 -0.53 1.96
CA SER A 466 2.28 -1.51 1.95
C SER A 466 2.01 -2.72 1.07
N THR A 467 0.73 -2.99 0.81
CA THR A 467 0.29 -4.08 -0.06
C THR A 467 -0.15 -3.57 -1.43
N GLY A 468 0.04 -2.29 -1.76
CA GLY A 468 -0.33 -1.66 -3.03
C GLY A 468 -1.85 -1.51 -3.27
N SER A 469 -2.66 -1.66 -2.24
CA SER A 469 -4.13 -1.62 -2.30
C SER A 469 -4.63 -0.16 -2.25
N PRO A 470 -5.45 0.29 -3.22
CA PRO A 470 -6.06 1.62 -3.17
C PRO A 470 -6.92 1.79 -1.92
N TYR A 471 -6.74 2.90 -1.20
CA TYR A 471 -7.39 3.11 0.09
C TYR A 471 -8.28 4.35 0.06
N TRP A 472 -9.52 4.18 0.50
CA TRP A 472 -10.53 5.24 0.62
C TRP A 472 -11.04 5.29 2.05
N ARG A 473 -11.27 6.51 2.54
CA ARG A 473 -11.87 6.73 3.85
C ARG A 473 -13.18 7.50 3.72
N ILE A 474 -14.21 7.02 4.42
CA ILE A 474 -15.50 7.70 4.54
C ILE A 474 -15.72 8.00 6.03
N TYR A 475 -15.87 9.29 6.33
CA TYR A 475 -16.28 9.72 7.65
C TYR A 475 -17.79 9.55 7.83
N GLY A 476 -18.17 8.69 8.77
CA GLY A 476 -19.55 8.47 9.18
C GLY A 476 -20.01 9.53 10.17
N GLU A 477 -21.28 9.88 10.10
CA GLU A 477 -21.95 10.79 11.03
C GLU A 477 -21.99 10.16 12.43
N PRO A 478 -21.39 10.81 13.45
CA PRO A 478 -21.28 10.21 14.78
C PRO A 478 -22.63 10.13 15.50
N ILE A 479 -22.90 8.98 16.12
CA ILE A 479 -24.02 8.78 17.06
C ILE A 479 -23.45 8.13 18.33
N GLY A 480 -23.03 8.96 19.28
CA GLY A 480 -22.26 8.51 20.44
C GLY A 480 -20.91 7.93 20.00
N ILE A 481 -20.60 6.69 20.40
CA ILE A 481 -19.41 5.97 19.91
C ILE A 481 -19.64 5.25 18.57
N ASN A 482 -20.86 5.30 18.05
CA ASN A 482 -21.26 4.63 16.80
C ASN A 482 -21.29 5.64 15.64
N MET A 483 -21.64 5.17 14.45
CA MET A 483 -21.78 6.04 13.27
C MET A 483 -22.91 5.59 12.33
N ASN A 484 -23.46 6.56 11.60
CA ASN A 484 -24.20 6.35 10.36
C ASN A 484 -23.30 6.68 9.17
N VAL A 485 -23.23 5.80 8.17
CA VAL A 485 -22.44 6.06 6.96
C VAL A 485 -23.37 6.59 5.88
N PRO A 486 -23.16 7.81 5.34
CA PRO A 486 -24.02 8.34 4.30
C PRO A 486 -23.92 7.49 3.02
N LEU A 487 -25.03 6.84 2.64
CA LEU A 487 -25.05 5.93 1.47
C LEU A 487 -24.62 6.60 0.17
N TYR A 488 -24.97 7.88 -0.02
CA TYR A 488 -24.57 8.63 -1.21
C TYR A 488 -23.04 8.83 -1.28
N LYS A 489 -22.34 8.98 -0.14
CA LYS A 489 -20.87 9.07 -0.12
C LYS A 489 -20.25 7.73 -0.50
N LEU A 490 -20.77 6.63 0.05
CA LEU A 490 -20.35 5.27 -0.33
C LEU A 490 -20.55 5.01 -1.82
N GLU A 491 -21.70 5.40 -2.37
CA GLU A 491 -21.99 5.28 -3.79
C GLU A 491 -20.98 6.05 -4.66
N GLN A 492 -20.69 7.31 -4.30
CA GLN A 492 -19.75 8.15 -5.03
C GLN A 492 -18.32 7.58 -4.98
N VAL A 493 -17.85 7.16 -3.80
CA VAL A 493 -16.54 6.51 -3.65
C VAL A 493 -16.45 5.24 -4.50
N LEU A 494 -17.47 4.38 -4.46
CA LEU A 494 -17.50 3.17 -5.30
C LEU A 494 -17.46 3.50 -6.79
N ASN A 495 -18.18 4.53 -7.23
CA ASN A 495 -18.17 4.97 -8.63
C ASN A 495 -16.79 5.49 -9.04
N GLN A 496 -16.14 6.31 -8.20
CA GLN A 496 -14.80 6.85 -8.48
C GLN A 496 -13.76 5.74 -8.48
N ALA A 497 -13.68 4.95 -7.42
CA ALA A 497 -12.68 3.90 -7.25
C ALA A 497 -12.76 2.84 -8.36
N LEU A 498 -13.96 2.44 -8.78
CA LEU A 498 -14.14 1.48 -9.88
C LEU A 498 -13.79 2.05 -11.25
N ASN A 499 -14.01 3.36 -11.47
CA ASN A 499 -13.64 4.01 -12.73
C ASN A 499 -12.11 4.19 -12.84
N GLU A 500 -11.44 4.47 -11.72
CA GLU A 500 -9.98 4.58 -11.68
C GLU A 500 -9.30 3.23 -11.91
N ASP A 501 -9.86 2.14 -11.36
CA ASP A 501 -9.33 0.77 -11.50
C ASP A 501 -9.30 0.30 -12.97
N VAL A 502 -10.25 0.73 -13.79
CA VAL A 502 -10.25 0.45 -15.25
C VAL A 502 -8.99 0.99 -15.92
N HIS A 503 -8.40 2.08 -15.42
CA HIS A 503 -7.16 2.63 -15.96
C HIS A 503 -5.90 1.90 -15.48
N LEU A 504 -5.97 1.19 -14.34
CA LEU A 504 -4.82 0.45 -13.77
C LEU A 504 -4.64 -0.92 -14.45
N LEU A 505 -5.74 -1.54 -14.91
CA LEU A 505 -5.71 -2.85 -15.60
C LEU A 505 -5.05 -2.83 -16.99
N PHE A 506 -4.84 -1.67 -17.62
CA PHE A 506 -4.25 -1.56 -18.96
C PHE A 506 -2.75 -1.24 -18.98
N ASN A 507 -2.10 -1.13 -17.81
CA ASN A 507 -0.69 -0.75 -17.69
C ASN A 507 0.24 -1.89 -17.20
N PHE A 508 -0.25 -3.14 -17.16
CA PHE A 508 0.58 -4.33 -16.89
C PHE A 508 1.02 -5.03 -18.16
#